data_AF-A0A1Y1MTG1-F1
#
_entry.id   AF-A0A1Y1MTG1-F1
#
_cell.length_a   1.000
_cell.length_b   1.000
_cell.length_c   1.000
_cell.angle_alpha   90.00
_cell.angle_beta   90.00
_cell.angle_gamma   90.00
#
_symmetry.space_group_name_H-M   'P 1'
#
loop_
_entity.id
_entity.type
_entity.pdbx_description
1 polymer ?
#
loop_
_entity_poly.entity_id
_entity_poly.type
_entity_poly.pdbx_seq_one_letter_code
_entity_poly.pdbx_strand_id
1 'polypeptide(L)'
;MWKYTILSVLICGYYFICVSSEEGKPPLSAKCLGCICEAISGCNTTRKCIGDICGPFAITWGYWADGNKPTTAQKPADDPEAYSSCANDPYCAASAVQHYMYKFYQDCNGDGKVDCDDFAAIHKLGGYGCRAPLPDFYLQRYQQCKQYVGGIL
;
A
#
# COMPACT_ATOMS: atom_id res chain seq x y z
N MET A 1 8.28 -59.86 -25.11
CA MET A 1 9.39 -59.51 -26.02
C MET A 1 9.49 -57.98 -26.06
N TRP A 2 10.00 -57.34 -25.00
CA TRP A 2 11.40 -56.90 -24.90
C TRP A 2 11.94 -56.33 -26.22
N LYS A 3 11.98 -54.99 -26.28
CA LYS A 3 12.74 -54.06 -27.16
C LYS A 3 12.02 -52.73 -26.89
N TYR A 4 12.42 -51.88 -25.95
CA TYR A 4 13.48 -50.91 -26.11
C TYR A 4 14.21 -50.68 -24.79
N THR A 5 15.45 -51.13 -24.75
CA THR A 5 16.40 -50.94 -23.67
C THR A 5 17.27 -49.74 -24.07
N ILE A 6 17.42 -48.78 -23.16
CA ILE A 6 18.46 -47.74 -23.12
C ILE A 6 18.44 -46.75 -24.30
N LEU A 7 17.76 -45.62 -24.13
CA LEU A 7 18.31 -44.30 -24.46
C LEU A 7 17.42 -43.25 -23.76
N SER A 8 18.03 -42.19 -23.23
CA SER A 8 17.44 -41.06 -22.50
C SER A 8 17.10 -41.26 -21.01
N VAL A 9 18.05 -41.82 -20.24
CA VAL A 9 18.41 -41.12 -19.00
C VAL A 9 19.08 -39.81 -19.43
N LEU A 10 18.72 -38.66 -18.83
CA LEU A 10 19.29 -37.30 -19.02
C LEU A 10 18.45 -36.19 -19.68
N ILE A 11 17.10 -36.20 -19.66
CA ILE A 11 16.31 -34.96 -19.90
C ILE A 11 15.09 -34.89 -18.95
N CYS A 12 15.31 -35.12 -17.66
CA CYS A 12 14.29 -34.83 -16.64
C CYS A 12 14.86 -34.05 -15.44
N GLY A 13 16.07 -33.49 -15.60
CA GLY A 13 16.82 -32.87 -14.51
C GLY A 13 17.45 -31.51 -14.84
N TYR A 14 17.03 -30.81 -15.91
CA TYR A 14 17.70 -29.56 -16.29
C TYR A 14 16.84 -28.32 -16.55
N TYR A 15 15.51 -28.39 -16.52
CA TYR A 15 14.69 -27.16 -16.59
C TYR A 15 13.41 -27.30 -15.76
N PHE A 16 13.55 -27.65 -14.48
CA PHE A 16 12.60 -27.15 -13.48
C PHE A 16 13.09 -25.75 -13.09
N ILE A 17 12.84 -24.76 -13.95
CA ILE A 17 12.82 -23.38 -13.48
C ILE A 17 11.59 -23.31 -12.57
N CYS A 18 11.82 -23.29 -11.26
CA CYS A 18 10.84 -22.73 -10.35
C CYS A 18 10.75 -21.24 -10.69
N VAL A 19 9.84 -20.88 -11.61
CA VAL A 19 9.41 -19.49 -11.73
C VAL A 19 8.59 -19.23 -10.47
N SER A 20 9.27 -18.75 -9.43
CA SER A 20 8.59 -18.06 -8.36
C SER A 20 8.09 -16.76 -8.98
N SER A 21 6.81 -16.68 -9.34
CA SER A 21 6.21 -15.38 -9.53
C SER A 21 6.32 -14.67 -8.18
N GLU A 22 7.09 -13.59 -8.09
CA GLU A 22 6.90 -12.60 -7.02
C GLU A 22 5.59 -11.88 -7.34
N GLU A 23 4.45 -12.57 -7.17
CA GLU A 23 3.16 -11.91 -7.18
C GLU A 23 3.09 -10.99 -5.96
N GLY A 24 3.28 -9.69 -6.24
CA GLY A 24 2.60 -8.61 -5.53
C GLY A 24 2.82 -8.54 -4.02
N LYS A 25 4.06 -8.46 -3.54
CA LYS A 25 4.28 -8.00 -2.16
C LYS A 25 3.78 -6.55 -2.06
N PRO A 26 2.83 -6.24 -1.18
CA PRO A 26 2.32 -4.89 -1.01
C PRO A 26 3.48 -3.91 -0.76
N PRO A 27 3.50 -2.72 -1.39
CA PRO A 27 4.61 -1.77 -1.27
C PRO A 27 4.78 -1.33 0.17
N LEU A 28 3.69 -1.30 0.96
CA LEU A 28 3.75 -1.00 2.39
C LEU A 28 3.62 -2.27 3.22
N SER A 29 4.53 -2.42 4.18
CA SER A 29 4.33 -3.34 5.31
C SER A 29 3.14 -2.92 6.18
N ALA A 30 2.55 -3.87 6.90
CA ALA A 30 1.46 -3.57 7.85
C ALA A 30 1.87 -2.52 8.91
N LYS A 31 3.13 -2.55 9.37
CA LYS A 31 3.68 -1.55 10.30
C LYS A 31 3.71 -0.16 9.67
N CYS A 32 4.18 -0.06 8.42
CA CYS A 32 4.23 1.20 7.70
C CYS A 32 2.83 1.80 7.52
N LEU A 33 1.89 0.96 7.07
CA LEU A 33 0.50 1.35 6.88
C LEU A 33 -0.14 1.85 8.19
N GLY A 34 0.11 1.16 9.29
CA GLY A 34 -0.33 1.58 10.63
C GLY A 34 0.20 2.96 11.01
N CYS A 35 1.49 3.22 10.80
CA CYS A 35 2.07 4.52 11.15
C CYS A 35 1.56 5.68 10.28
N ILE A 36 1.24 5.44 9.01
CA ILE A 36 0.58 6.44 8.16
C ILE A 36 -0.83 6.74 8.69
N CYS A 37 -1.59 5.69 9.06
CA CYS A 37 -2.92 5.81 9.67
C CYS A 37 -2.88 6.64 10.97
N GLU A 38 -1.94 6.33 11.85
CA GLU A 38 -1.72 7.05 13.11
C GLU A 38 -1.34 8.51 12.88
N ALA A 39 -0.45 8.79 11.94
CA ALA A 39 0.01 10.14 11.65
C ALA A 39 -1.12 11.03 11.10
N ILE A 40 -1.97 10.50 10.21
CA ILE A 40 -2.98 11.31 9.51
C ILE A 40 -4.26 11.52 10.32
N SER A 41 -4.65 10.55 11.15
CA SER A 41 -5.93 10.62 11.88
C SER A 41 -5.91 10.08 13.31
N GLY A 42 -4.78 9.55 13.80
CA GLY A 42 -4.75 8.70 15.00
C GLY A 42 -5.42 7.36 14.79
N CYS A 43 -5.35 6.88 13.55
CA CYS A 43 -6.03 5.70 13.05
C CYS A 43 -7.49 5.58 13.52
N ASN A 44 -8.22 6.70 13.50
CA ASN A 44 -9.58 6.74 13.99
C ASN A 44 -10.52 6.06 12.98
N THR A 45 -10.78 4.76 13.18
CA THR A 45 -11.66 3.94 12.32
C THR A 45 -13.14 4.30 12.46
N THR A 46 -13.51 5.10 13.46
CA THR A 46 -14.88 5.63 13.60
C THR A 46 -15.09 6.92 12.80
N ARG A 47 -14.00 7.56 12.36
CA ARG A 47 -14.05 8.77 11.55
C ARG A 47 -14.78 8.49 10.24
N LYS A 48 -15.83 9.27 9.99
CA LYS A 48 -16.53 9.33 8.70
C LYS A 48 -15.96 10.46 7.84
N CYS A 49 -16.64 10.77 6.74
CA CYS A 49 -16.24 11.86 5.85
C CYS A 49 -16.43 13.23 6.50
N ILE A 50 -15.42 14.09 6.37
CA ILE A 50 -15.48 15.51 6.70
C ILE A 50 -15.26 16.27 5.40
N GLY A 51 -16.34 16.78 4.80
CA GLY A 51 -16.30 17.22 3.40
C GLY A 51 -15.91 16.06 2.48
N ASP A 52 -14.94 16.31 1.59
CA ASP A 52 -14.47 15.32 0.61
C ASP A 52 -13.36 14.38 1.12
N ILE A 53 -13.04 14.43 2.43
CA ILE A 53 -11.96 13.66 3.05
C ILE A 53 -12.56 12.59 3.98
N CYS A 54 -12.31 11.32 3.70
CA CYS A 54 -12.98 10.21 4.37
C CYS A 54 -12.03 9.26 5.13
N GLY A 55 -12.55 8.73 6.23
CA GLY A 55 -12.01 7.56 6.91
C GLY A 55 -10.68 7.73 7.66
N PRO A 56 -10.12 6.61 8.16
CA PRO A 56 -8.93 6.61 8.99
C PRO A 56 -7.66 7.03 8.24
N PHE A 57 -7.66 6.91 6.91
CA PHE A 57 -6.54 7.34 6.06
C PHE A 57 -6.75 8.72 5.43
N ALA A 58 -7.80 9.46 5.80
CA ALA A 58 -8.11 10.77 5.25
C ALA A 58 -8.02 10.82 3.70
N ILE A 59 -8.59 9.81 3.05
CA ILE A 59 -8.53 9.61 1.59
C ILE A 59 -9.48 10.60 0.95
N THR A 60 -9.10 11.15 -0.21
CA THR A 60 -9.98 11.93 -1.10
C THR A 60 -10.46 11.06 -2.26
N TRP A 61 -11.49 11.50 -2.99
CA TRP A 61 -11.95 10.78 -4.17
C TRP A 61 -10.84 10.55 -5.20
N GLY A 62 -10.00 11.57 -5.46
CA GLY A 62 -8.87 11.48 -6.38
C GLY A 62 -7.84 10.46 -5.94
N TYR A 63 -7.51 10.43 -4.64
CA TYR A 63 -6.62 9.42 -4.06
C TYR A 63 -7.18 8.01 -4.27
N TRP A 64 -8.46 7.79 -3.95
CA TRP A 64 -9.12 6.50 -4.15
C TRP A 64 -9.15 6.08 -5.63
N ALA A 65 -9.40 7.04 -6.53
CA ALA A 65 -9.40 6.80 -7.97
C ALA A 65 -8.03 6.36 -8.49
N ASP A 66 -6.98 7.03 -8.03
CA ASP A 66 -5.60 6.69 -8.35
C ASP A 66 -5.14 5.37 -7.71
N GLY A 67 -5.75 4.98 -6.58
CA GLY A 67 -5.56 3.70 -5.92
C GLY A 67 -6.36 2.54 -6.53
N ASN A 68 -6.69 2.59 -7.83
CA ASN A 68 -7.46 1.58 -8.56
C ASN A 68 -8.90 1.35 -8.07
N LYS A 69 -9.51 2.34 -7.38
CA LYS A 69 -10.93 2.32 -7.02
C LYS A 69 -11.41 1.03 -6.31
N PRO A 70 -10.70 0.53 -5.27
CA PRO A 70 -11.14 -0.66 -4.56
C PRO A 70 -12.51 -0.41 -3.94
N THR A 71 -13.28 -1.48 -3.78
CA THR A 71 -14.65 -1.41 -3.33
C THR A 71 -14.90 -2.36 -2.17
N THR A 72 -15.91 -2.05 -1.37
CA THR A 72 -16.49 -3.03 -0.46
C THR A 72 -17.37 -4.00 -1.25
N ALA A 73 -17.69 -5.17 -0.69
CA ALA A 73 -18.54 -6.15 -1.36
C ALA A 73 -19.96 -5.61 -1.63
N GLN A 74 -20.42 -4.62 -0.87
CA GLN A 74 -21.76 -4.05 -0.95
C GLN A 74 -21.87 -2.89 -1.94
N LYS A 75 -20.75 -2.27 -2.34
CA LYS A 75 -20.73 -1.02 -3.10
C LYS A 75 -19.82 -1.14 -4.32
N PRO A 76 -20.34 -1.59 -5.48
CA PRO A 76 -19.54 -1.74 -6.70
C PRO A 76 -19.00 -0.39 -7.19
N ALA A 77 -18.01 -0.41 -8.11
CA ALA A 77 -17.21 0.78 -8.42
C ALA A 77 -17.98 1.92 -9.11
N ASP A 78 -19.13 1.61 -9.69
CA ASP A 78 -20.08 2.54 -10.32
C ASP A 78 -21.12 3.10 -9.33
N ASP A 79 -21.18 2.58 -8.10
CA ASP A 79 -22.04 3.15 -7.04
C ASP A 79 -21.52 4.54 -6.64
N PRO A 80 -22.40 5.57 -6.55
CA PRO A 80 -21.99 6.91 -6.15
C PRO A 80 -21.35 6.99 -4.76
N GLU A 81 -21.62 6.01 -3.89
CA GLU A 81 -21.04 5.87 -2.55
C GLU A 81 -19.86 4.90 -2.49
N ALA A 82 -19.39 4.34 -3.62
CA ALA A 82 -18.27 3.39 -3.65
C ALA A 82 -17.01 3.95 -2.96
N TYR A 83 -16.68 5.20 -3.31
CA TYR A 83 -15.56 5.94 -2.71
C TYR A 83 -15.72 6.06 -1.18
N SER A 84 -16.83 6.64 -0.72
CA SER A 84 -17.01 6.95 0.71
C SER A 84 -17.17 5.68 1.52
N SER A 85 -17.82 4.64 0.98
CA SER A 85 -17.90 3.31 1.59
C SER A 85 -16.52 2.69 1.76
N CYS A 86 -15.71 2.67 0.70
CA CYS A 86 -14.36 2.12 0.75
C CYS A 86 -13.44 2.91 1.68
N ALA A 87 -13.42 4.23 1.57
CA ALA A 87 -12.54 5.08 2.37
C ALA A 87 -12.85 4.98 3.88
N ASN A 88 -14.11 4.73 4.24
CA ASN A 88 -14.53 4.53 5.64
C ASN A 88 -14.35 3.09 6.15
N ASP A 89 -14.09 2.11 5.27
CA ASP A 89 -13.77 0.73 5.64
C ASP A 89 -12.24 0.58 5.77
N PRO A 90 -11.70 0.19 6.94
CA PRO A 90 -10.25 0.14 7.14
C PRO A 90 -9.50 -0.77 6.15
N TYR A 91 -10.09 -1.88 5.72
CA TYR A 91 -9.46 -2.83 4.81
C TYR A 91 -9.49 -2.35 3.36
N CYS A 92 -10.60 -1.78 2.93
CA CYS A 92 -10.73 -1.19 1.60
C CYS A 92 -9.87 0.07 1.48
N ALA A 93 -9.88 0.94 2.49
CA ALA A 93 -9.02 2.11 2.56
C ALA A 93 -7.53 1.74 2.54
N ALA A 94 -7.13 0.71 3.31
CA ALA A 94 -5.78 0.15 3.25
C ALA A 94 -5.41 -0.31 1.83
N SER A 95 -6.32 -0.99 1.14
CA SER A 95 -6.10 -1.44 -0.24
C SER A 95 -5.92 -0.25 -1.20
N ALA A 96 -6.70 0.83 -1.03
CA ALA A 96 -6.53 2.05 -1.81
C ALA A 96 -5.15 2.68 -1.57
N VAL A 97 -4.68 2.71 -0.31
CA VAL A 97 -3.33 3.19 0.02
C VAL A 97 -2.25 2.35 -0.64
N GLN A 98 -2.36 1.02 -0.58
CA GLN A 98 -1.39 0.11 -1.23
C GLN A 98 -1.29 0.36 -2.73
N HIS A 99 -2.42 0.43 -3.44
CA HIS A 99 -2.42 0.70 -4.88
C HIS A 99 -1.93 2.12 -5.22
N TYR A 100 -2.27 3.11 -4.39
CA TYR A 100 -1.77 4.47 -4.58
C TYR A 100 -0.24 4.52 -4.48
N MET A 101 0.35 3.80 -3.52
CA MET A 101 1.81 3.71 -3.41
C MET A 101 2.45 2.92 -4.54
N TYR A 102 1.80 1.89 -5.09
CA TYR A 102 2.28 1.26 -6.32
C TYR A 102 2.33 2.26 -7.48
N LYS A 103 1.30 3.09 -7.64
CA LYS A 103 1.23 4.08 -8.72
C LYS A 103 2.29 5.18 -8.60
N PHE A 104 2.55 5.64 -7.38
CA PHE A 104 3.43 6.78 -7.10
C PHE A 104 4.78 6.40 -6.49
N TYR A 105 5.16 5.13 -6.60
CA TYR A 105 6.40 4.57 -6.08
C TYR A 105 7.62 5.36 -6.58
N GLN A 106 8.27 6.10 -5.68
CA GLN A 106 9.46 6.90 -5.99
C GLN A 106 10.22 7.27 -4.72
N ASP A 107 11.51 7.54 -4.87
CA ASP A 107 12.38 8.10 -3.83
C ASP A 107 12.11 9.61 -3.70
N CYS A 108 11.55 10.00 -2.57
CA CYS A 108 11.12 11.36 -2.25
C CYS A 108 12.16 12.09 -1.40
N ASN A 109 12.94 11.38 -0.58
CA ASN A 109 13.93 11.98 0.31
C ASN A 109 15.36 12.01 -0.29
N GLY A 110 15.61 11.32 -1.40
CA GLY A 110 16.88 11.26 -2.12
C GLY A 110 17.92 10.34 -1.49
N ASP A 111 17.53 9.38 -0.65
CA ASP A 111 18.46 8.48 0.05
C ASP A 111 18.83 7.21 -0.74
N GLY A 112 18.26 7.05 -1.94
CA GLY A 112 18.50 5.92 -2.83
C GLY A 112 17.66 4.68 -2.53
N LYS A 113 16.68 4.78 -1.63
CA LYS A 113 15.70 3.74 -1.33
C LYS A 113 14.29 4.28 -1.50
N VAL A 114 13.33 3.37 -1.64
CA VAL A 114 11.91 3.71 -1.55
C VAL A 114 11.36 2.91 -0.39
N ASP A 115 11.11 3.59 0.73
CA ASP A 115 10.67 2.98 1.97
C ASP A 115 9.48 3.71 2.61
N CYS A 116 9.22 3.43 3.89
CA CYS A 116 8.08 3.99 4.57
C CYS A 116 8.15 5.52 4.73
N ASP A 117 9.34 6.13 4.73
CA ASP A 117 9.48 7.59 4.80
C ASP A 117 8.94 8.22 3.51
N ASP A 118 9.25 7.63 2.36
CA ASP A 118 8.72 8.05 1.06
C ASP A 118 7.22 7.85 0.98
N PHE A 119 6.71 6.69 1.40
CA PHE A 119 5.27 6.42 1.38
C PHE A 119 4.49 7.35 2.32
N ALA A 120 5.06 7.71 3.48
CA ALA A 120 4.45 8.69 4.37
C ALA A 120 4.40 10.08 3.71
N ALA A 121 5.43 10.46 2.95
CA ALA A 121 5.45 11.70 2.18
C ALA A 121 4.43 11.69 1.03
N ILE A 122 4.41 10.63 0.22
CA ILE A 122 3.46 10.43 -0.87
C ILE A 122 2.02 10.45 -0.37
N HIS A 123 1.72 9.82 0.77
CA HIS A 123 0.37 9.82 1.32
C HIS A 123 -0.10 11.22 1.67
N LYS A 124 0.78 12.02 2.28
CA LYS A 124 0.42 13.33 2.82
C LYS A 124 0.43 14.44 1.78
N LEU A 125 1.35 14.38 0.82
CA LEU A 125 1.62 15.44 -0.16
C LEU A 125 1.21 15.07 -1.59
N GLY A 126 0.79 13.83 -1.80
CA GLY A 126 0.57 13.25 -3.13
C GLY A 126 1.87 12.87 -3.83
N GLY A 127 1.78 12.04 -4.86
CA GLY A 127 2.98 11.54 -5.56
C GLY A 127 3.85 12.63 -6.20
N TYR A 128 3.26 13.68 -6.76
CA TYR A 128 4.03 14.76 -7.39
C TYR A 128 4.61 15.76 -6.37
N GLY A 129 4.06 15.80 -5.15
CA GLY A 129 4.43 16.77 -4.11
C GLY A 129 5.36 16.22 -3.03
N CYS A 130 5.72 14.93 -3.06
CA CYS A 130 6.34 14.24 -1.93
C CYS A 130 7.73 14.76 -1.50
N ARG A 131 8.38 15.61 -2.32
CA ARG A 131 9.66 16.26 -1.99
C ARG A 131 9.51 17.53 -1.16
N ALA A 132 8.28 18.01 -0.94
CA ALA A 132 8.02 19.18 -0.11
C ALA A 132 8.13 18.83 1.40
N PRO A 133 8.37 19.82 2.28
CA PRO A 133 8.37 19.59 3.72
C PRO A 133 7.03 19.06 4.22
N LEU A 134 7.08 18.05 5.09
CA LEU A 134 5.90 17.54 5.77
C LEU A 134 5.46 18.50 6.89
N PRO A 135 4.15 18.67 7.12
CA PRO A 135 3.68 19.42 8.29
C PRO A 135 4.17 18.79 9.60
N ASP A 136 4.66 19.63 10.53
CA ASP A 136 5.30 19.18 11.77
C ASP A 136 4.47 18.17 12.56
N PHE A 137 3.17 18.42 12.72
CA PHE A 137 2.28 17.53 13.47
C PHE A 137 2.17 16.13 12.85
N TYR A 138 2.21 16.04 11.52
CA TYR A 138 2.13 14.77 10.81
C TYR A 138 3.46 14.03 10.93
N LEU A 139 4.57 14.75 10.69
CA LEU A 139 5.92 14.19 10.75
C LEU A 139 6.24 13.66 12.15
N GLN A 140 5.95 14.43 13.21
CA GLN A 140 6.21 14.02 14.59
C GLN A 140 5.45 12.75 14.96
N ARG A 141 4.16 12.67 14.63
CA ARG A 141 3.34 11.48 14.93
C ARG A 141 3.81 10.26 14.15
N TYR A 142 4.16 10.46 12.88
CA TYR A 142 4.71 9.40 12.04
C TYR A 142 6.03 8.86 12.60
N GLN A 143 6.98 9.74 12.91
CA GLN A 143 8.28 9.37 13.47
C GLN A 143 8.13 8.66 14.83
N GLN A 144 7.25 9.18 15.69
CA GLN A 144 6.94 8.56 16.97
C GLN A 144 6.40 7.13 16.78
N CYS A 145 5.42 6.92 15.88
CA CYS A 145 4.93 5.57 15.58
C CYS A 145 6.04 4.67 15.04
N LYS A 146 6.82 5.15 14.07
CA LYS A 146 7.95 4.41 13.46
C LYS A 146 8.94 3.94 14.53
N GLN A 147 9.26 4.79 15.50
CA GLN A 147 10.10 4.44 16.65
C GLN A 147 9.47 3.36 17.54
N TYR A 148 8.17 3.43 17.85
CA TYR A 148 7.52 2.40 18.66
C TYR A 148 7.41 1.05 17.96
N VAL A 149 7.04 1.02 16.67
CA VAL A 149 6.82 -0.25 15.94
C VAL A 149 8.12 -0.85 15.39
N GLY A 150 9.15 -0.02 15.17
CA GLY A 150 10.50 -0.42 14.78
C GLY A 150 11.40 -0.69 15.99
N GLY A 151 11.08 -0.11 17.15
CA GLY A 151 11.81 -0.21 18.41
C GLY A 151 11.14 -1.09 19.45
N ILE A 152 10.42 -2.15 19.03
CA ILE A 152 10.25 -3.31 19.93
C ILE A 152 11.64 -3.93 20.03
N LEU A 153 12.37 -3.48 21.06
CA LEU A 153 13.76 -3.76 21.39
C LEU A 153 14.10 -5.25 21.37
#